data_AF-A0A925IIE4-F1
#
_entry.id   AF-A0A925IIE4-F1
#
_cell.length_a   1.000
_cell.length_b   1.000
_cell.length_c   1.000
_cell.angle_alpha   90.00
_cell.angle_beta   90.00
_cell.angle_gamma   90.00
#
_symmetry.space_group_name_H-M   'P 1'
#
loop_
_entity.id
_entity.type
_entity.pdbx_description
1 polymer ?
#
loop_
_entity_poly.entity_id
_entity_poly.type
_entity_poly.pdbx_seq_one_letter_code
_entity_poly.pdbx_strand_id
1 'polypeptide(L)'
;MAFFDLPLDALQTYRPALEIPDDFDTFWSDTLEDARQYNLNVQFVLVDYGLRLVEIYDVTFAGYGGQSVKGWLILPKERAGHLPCVVEYQGYGGGRGFGFEHLFFASAGYAHFVMDTRGQGSAWR
;
A
#
# COMPACT_ATOMS: atom_id res chain seq x y z
N MET A 1 -13.35 21.15 -24.36
CA MET A 1 -11.96 21.58 -24.60
C MET A 1 -11.10 20.33 -24.46
N ALA A 2 -10.17 20.07 -25.38
CA ALA A 2 -9.27 18.93 -25.23
C ALA A 2 -8.33 19.19 -24.04
N PHE A 3 -8.00 18.14 -23.29
CA PHE A 3 -6.99 18.21 -22.24
C PHE A 3 -5.63 18.58 -22.86
N PHE A 4 -4.88 19.47 -22.23
CA PHE A 4 -3.57 19.92 -22.69
C PHE A 4 -2.61 20.07 -21.50
N ASP A 5 -1.31 19.94 -21.77
CA ASP A 5 -0.21 20.14 -20.83
C ASP A 5 1.03 20.60 -21.63
N LEU A 6 2.19 20.73 -20.97
CA LEU A 6 3.48 20.93 -21.61
C LEU A 6 3.77 19.83 -22.67
N PRO A 7 4.48 20.17 -23.75
CA PRO A 7 4.93 19.16 -24.70
C PRO A 7 5.95 18.21 -24.04
N LEU A 8 6.12 17.01 -24.61
CA LEU A 8 6.91 15.92 -24.00
C LEU A 8 8.36 16.33 -23.67
N ASP A 9 9.01 17.06 -24.57
CA ASP A 9 10.38 17.57 -24.40
C ASP A 9 10.50 18.55 -23.23
N ALA A 10 9.48 19.38 -23.03
CA ALA A 10 9.38 20.25 -21.86
C ALA A 10 9.09 19.45 -20.58
N LEU A 11 8.20 18.44 -20.60
CA LEU A 11 7.91 17.59 -19.43
C LEU A 11 9.15 16.83 -18.95
N GLN A 12 9.99 16.33 -19.85
CA GLN A 12 11.23 15.61 -19.52
C GLN A 12 12.24 16.46 -18.76
N THR A 13 12.19 17.78 -18.94
CA THR A 13 13.12 18.73 -18.33
C THR A 13 12.47 19.59 -17.26
N TYR A 14 11.17 19.42 -17.02
CA TYR A 14 10.40 20.18 -16.06
C TYR A 14 10.90 19.93 -14.63
N ARG A 15 11.43 20.97 -14.00
CA ARG A 15 11.96 20.96 -12.62
C ARG A 15 11.51 22.23 -11.92
N PRO A 16 10.29 22.28 -11.37
CA PRO A 16 9.82 23.47 -10.67
C PRO A 16 10.66 23.72 -9.42
N ALA A 17 10.78 24.99 -9.03
CA ALA A 17 11.25 25.32 -7.70
C ALA A 17 10.19 24.87 -6.69
N LEU A 18 10.60 24.10 -5.69
CA LEU A 18 9.74 23.64 -4.60
C LEU A 18 10.01 24.49 -3.37
N GLU A 19 8.95 24.96 -2.73
CA GLU A 19 9.04 25.54 -1.39
C GLU A 19 9.14 24.37 -0.40
N ILE A 20 10.33 24.19 0.16
CA ILE A 20 10.61 23.17 1.18
C ILE A 20 10.70 23.88 2.52
N PRO A 21 9.86 23.52 3.52
CA PRO A 21 9.97 24.08 4.86
C PRO A 21 11.34 23.83 5.49
N ASP A 22 11.81 24.77 6.31
CA ASP A 22 13.13 24.68 6.98
C ASP A 22 13.26 23.46 7.90
N ASP A 23 12.13 22.95 8.42
CA ASP A 23 12.03 21.83 9.33
C ASP A 23 11.65 20.51 8.64
N PHE A 24 11.65 20.43 7.30
CA PHE A 24 11.18 19.27 6.55
C PHE A 24 11.80 17.94 7.02
N ASP A 25 13.12 17.91 7.17
CA ASP A 25 13.84 16.69 7.59
C ASP A 25 13.50 16.31 9.05
N THR A 26 13.45 17.30 9.94
CA THR A 26 13.12 17.09 11.36
C THR A 26 11.68 16.62 11.54
N PHE A 27 10.73 17.20 10.80
CA PHE A 27 9.34 16.77 10.80
C PHE A 27 9.21 15.27 10.48
N TRP A 28 9.91 14.79 9.45
CA TRP A 28 9.84 13.38 9.06
C TRP A 28 10.63 12.47 10.01
N SER A 29 11.78 12.89 10.54
CA SER A 29 12.52 12.10 11.53
C SER A 29 11.67 11.88 12.78
N ASP A 30 11.08 12.95 13.30
CA ASP A 30 10.30 12.94 14.54
C ASP A 30 9.03 12.09 14.34
N THR A 31 8.35 12.26 13.20
CA THR A 31 7.17 11.47 12.84
C THR A 31 7.47 9.95 12.81
N LEU A 32 8.64 9.57 12.27
CA LEU A 32 9.04 8.17 12.20
C LEU A 32 9.51 7.63 13.56
N GLU A 33 10.18 8.45 14.37
CA GLU A 33 10.55 8.09 15.74
C GLU A 33 9.33 7.86 16.62
N ASP A 34 8.34 8.75 16.55
CA ASP A 34 7.05 8.60 17.23
C ASP A 34 6.33 7.31 16.80
N ALA A 35 6.30 7.02 15.50
CA ALA A 35 5.68 5.79 15.00
C ALA A 35 6.37 4.52 15.56
N ARG A 36 7.70 4.52 15.75
CA ARG A 36 8.45 3.38 16.29
C ARG A 36 8.20 3.11 17.78
N GLN A 37 7.62 4.05 18.52
CA GLN A 37 7.25 3.86 19.92
C GLN A 37 6.09 2.88 20.10
N TYR A 38 5.28 2.68 19.06
CA TYR A 38 4.15 1.76 19.08
C TYR A 38 4.57 0.38 18.59
N ASN A 39 4.16 -0.67 19.31
CA ASN A 39 4.33 -2.04 18.83
C ASN A 39 3.46 -2.25 17.57
N LEU A 40 4.08 -2.73 16.48
CA LEU A 40 3.41 -3.00 15.21
C LEU A 40 2.17 -3.90 15.37
N ASN A 41 2.18 -4.80 16.38
CA ASN A 41 1.07 -5.69 16.75
C ASN A 41 0.36 -6.30 15.53
N VAL A 42 1.16 -6.81 14.60
CA VAL A 42 0.64 -7.30 13.32
C VAL A 42 -0.15 -8.58 13.51
N GLN A 43 -1.33 -8.62 12.90
CA GLN A 43 -2.23 -9.76 12.92
C GLN A 43 -2.55 -10.18 11.49
N PHE A 44 -2.50 -11.49 11.25
CA PHE A 44 -2.85 -12.10 9.97
C PHE A 44 -3.98 -13.09 10.20
N VAL A 45 -5.14 -12.85 9.62
CA VAL A 45 -6.31 -13.74 9.73
C VAL A 45 -6.61 -14.31 8.34
N LEU A 46 -6.46 -15.62 8.17
CA LEU A 46 -6.80 -16.29 6.90
C LEU A 46 -8.28 -16.08 6.58
N VAL A 47 -8.57 -15.61 5.36
CA VAL A 47 -9.93 -15.47 4.83
C VAL A 47 -10.10 -16.47 3.69
N ASP A 48 -11.05 -17.39 3.86
CA ASP A 48 -11.35 -18.39 2.84
C ASP A 48 -12.28 -17.81 1.76
N TYR A 49 -11.69 -17.43 0.63
CA TYR A 49 -12.39 -17.04 -0.58
C TYR A 49 -12.63 -18.20 -1.57
N GLY A 50 -12.32 -19.45 -1.18
CA GLY A 50 -12.43 -20.63 -2.06
C GLY A 50 -11.38 -20.69 -3.18
N LEU A 51 -10.36 -19.83 -3.13
CA LEU A 51 -9.30 -19.79 -4.13
C LEU A 51 -8.34 -20.97 -4.00
N ARG A 52 -8.00 -21.58 -5.13
CA ARG A 52 -7.17 -22.80 -5.16
C ARG A 52 -5.69 -22.53 -5.05
N LEU A 53 -5.20 -21.51 -5.74
CA LEU A 53 -3.76 -21.28 -5.96
C LEU A 53 -3.14 -20.25 -4.99
N VAL A 54 -3.97 -19.47 -4.30
CA VAL A 54 -3.53 -18.43 -3.37
C VAL A 54 -4.24 -18.56 -2.03
N GLU A 55 -3.58 -18.10 -0.98
CA GLU A 55 -4.17 -17.83 0.32
C GLU A 55 -4.18 -16.33 0.58
N ILE A 56 -5.22 -15.85 1.25
CA ILE A 56 -5.46 -14.43 1.48
C ILE A 56 -5.65 -14.21 2.97
N TYR A 57 -4.89 -13.27 3.53
CA TYR A 57 -4.98 -12.89 4.93
C TYR A 57 -5.51 -11.47 5.06
N ASP A 58 -6.54 -11.31 5.91
CA ASP A 58 -6.91 -10.00 6.46
C ASP A 58 -5.80 -9.56 7.42
N VAL A 59 -5.11 -8.48 7.07
CA VAL A 59 -4.02 -7.94 7.88
C VAL A 59 -4.50 -6.75 8.68
N THR A 60 -4.07 -6.71 9.94
CA THR A 60 -4.20 -5.52 10.80
C THR A 60 -2.85 -5.22 11.42
N PHE A 61 -2.42 -3.96 11.42
CA PHE A 61 -1.20 -3.52 12.10
C PHE A 61 -1.35 -2.10 12.63
N ALA A 62 -0.48 -1.70 13.56
CA ALA A 62 -0.41 -0.34 14.08
C ALA A 62 0.36 0.58 13.13
N GLY A 63 -0.32 1.60 12.59
CA GLY A 63 0.27 2.67 11.79
C GLY A 63 0.58 3.93 12.61
N TYR A 64 0.45 5.10 11.99
CA TYR A 64 0.66 6.39 12.64
C TYR A 64 -0.12 6.52 13.97
N GLY A 65 0.57 6.95 15.03
CA GLY A 65 -0.02 7.10 16.37
C GLY A 65 -0.56 5.80 16.98
N GLY A 66 -0.06 4.63 16.55
CA GLY A 66 -0.53 3.33 17.01
C GLY A 66 -1.90 2.92 16.45
N GLN A 67 -2.45 3.68 15.50
CA GLN A 67 -3.81 3.49 15.01
C GLN A 67 -3.88 2.27 14.08
N SER A 68 -4.94 1.47 14.21
CA SER A 68 -5.10 0.27 13.38
C SER A 68 -5.27 0.61 11.90
N VAL A 69 -4.50 -0.08 11.06
CA VAL A 69 -4.56 -0.03 9.60
C VAL A 69 -4.85 -1.44 9.09
N LYS A 70 -5.69 -1.52 8.06
CA LYS A 70 -6.11 -2.76 7.41
C LYS A 70 -5.33 -2.98 6.11
N GLY A 71 -5.27 -4.22 5.66
CA GLY A 71 -4.71 -4.57 4.36
C GLY A 71 -5.02 -6.01 3.98
N TRP A 72 -4.69 -6.39 2.76
CA TRP A 72 -4.71 -7.79 2.31
C TRP A 72 -3.28 -8.28 2.10
N LEU A 73 -2.97 -9.48 2.58
CA LEU A 73 -1.76 -10.20 2.17
C LEU A 73 -2.18 -11.42 1.36
N ILE A 74 -1.80 -11.44 0.08
CA ILE A 74 -2.07 -12.53 -0.84
C ILE A 74 -0.76 -13.26 -1.10
N LEU A 75 -0.75 -14.58 -0.87
CA LEU A 75 0.41 -15.43 -1.08
C LEU A 75 0.06 -16.59 -2.03
N PRO A 76 0.95 -16.99 -2.95
CA PRO A 76 0.86 -18.28 -3.63
C PRO A 76 0.86 -19.40 -2.59
N LYS A 77 -0.09 -20.34 -2.65
CA LYS A 77 -0.14 -21.49 -1.72
C LYS A 77 1.10 -22.37 -1.84
N GLU A 78 1.45 -22.69 -3.08
CA GLU A 78 2.68 -23.43 -3.38
C GLU A 78 3.83 -22.45 -3.54
N ARG A 79 4.73 -22.44 -2.57
CA ARG A 79 5.92 -21.59 -2.56
C ARG A 79 7.08 -22.29 -1.84
N ALA A 80 8.29 -22.09 -2.34
CA ALA A 80 9.51 -22.56 -1.70
C ALA A 80 10.29 -21.37 -1.13
N GLY A 81 10.46 -21.34 0.20
CA GLY A 81 11.22 -20.29 0.87
C GLY A 81 10.54 -18.92 0.87
N HIS A 82 11.36 -17.88 1.02
CA HIS A 82 10.90 -16.49 1.03
C HIS A 82 10.55 -16.01 -0.37
N LEU A 83 9.48 -15.22 -0.47
CA LEU A 83 9.05 -14.61 -1.72
C LEU A 83 9.55 -13.16 -1.81
N PRO A 84 9.83 -12.65 -3.01
CA PRO A 84 9.82 -11.22 -3.23
C PRO A 84 8.44 -10.66 -2.90
N CYS A 85 8.37 -9.42 -2.40
CA CYS A 85 7.13 -8.80 -1.94
C CYS A 85 6.85 -7.50 -2.70
N VAL A 86 5.60 -7.32 -3.13
CA VAL A 86 5.07 -6.06 -3.64
C VAL A 86 4.11 -5.48 -2.61
N VAL A 87 4.36 -4.22 -2.25
CA VAL A 87 3.45 -3.42 -1.42
C VAL A 87 2.71 -2.45 -2.34
N GLU A 88 1.41 -2.66 -2.52
CA GLU A 88 0.54 -1.84 -3.36
C GLU A 88 -0.23 -0.81 -2.51
N TYR A 89 -0.23 0.43 -2.98
CA TYR A 89 -1.03 1.53 -2.43
C TYR A 89 -2.17 1.90 -3.39
N GLN A 90 -3.32 2.32 -2.85
CA GLN A 90 -4.51 2.61 -3.64
C GLN A 90 -4.51 4.05 -4.18
N GLY A 91 -5.13 4.24 -5.36
CA GLY A 91 -5.41 5.57 -5.88
C GLY A 91 -6.50 6.30 -5.08
N TYR A 92 -6.62 7.61 -5.29
CA TYR A 92 -7.55 8.45 -4.52
C TYR A 92 -9.02 8.01 -4.66
N GLY A 93 -9.73 8.02 -3.54
CA GLY A 93 -11.09 7.49 -3.38
C GLY A 93 -11.17 5.97 -3.23
N GLY A 94 -10.04 5.27 -3.43
CA GLY A 94 -9.88 3.83 -3.40
C GLY A 94 -9.67 3.26 -2.01
N GLY A 95 -10.10 2.02 -1.81
CA GLY A 95 -9.82 1.21 -0.62
C GLY A 95 -9.26 -0.15 -1.01
N ARG A 96 -9.00 -1.00 -0.01
CA ARG A 96 -8.43 -2.33 -0.25
C ARG A 96 -9.36 -3.29 -1.00
N GLY A 97 -10.65 -2.98 -1.15
CA GLY A 97 -11.64 -3.84 -1.81
C GLY A 97 -11.69 -5.27 -1.24
N PHE A 98 -12.00 -6.25 -2.09
CA PHE A 98 -11.94 -7.66 -1.73
C PHE A 98 -10.58 -8.28 -2.04
N GLY A 99 -10.10 -9.20 -1.21
CA GLY A 99 -8.78 -9.80 -1.41
C GLY A 99 -8.60 -10.53 -2.74
N PHE A 100 -9.67 -11.12 -3.29
CA PHE A 100 -9.62 -11.82 -4.59
C PHE A 100 -9.51 -10.89 -5.80
N GLU A 101 -9.60 -9.57 -5.62
CA GLU A 101 -9.41 -8.59 -6.71
C GLU A 101 -7.92 -8.37 -7.03
N HIS A 102 -7.02 -8.88 -6.17
CA HIS A 102 -5.59 -8.54 -6.14
C HIS A 102 -4.66 -9.71 -6.46
N LEU A 103 -4.99 -10.47 -7.51
CA LEU A 103 -4.34 -11.75 -7.81
C LEU A 103 -3.07 -11.65 -8.66
N PHE A 104 -2.80 -10.50 -9.29
CA PHE A 104 -1.76 -10.38 -10.33
C PHE A 104 -0.37 -10.76 -9.80
N PHE A 105 0.11 -10.09 -8.75
CA PHE A 105 1.45 -10.32 -8.21
C PHE A 105 1.60 -11.71 -7.57
N ALA A 106 0.58 -12.19 -6.86
CA ALA A 106 0.57 -13.54 -6.32
C ALA A 106 0.61 -14.61 -7.43
N SER A 107 -0.09 -14.39 -8.54
CA SER A 107 -0.04 -15.28 -9.71
C SER A 107 1.33 -15.24 -10.40
N ALA A 108 2.07 -14.15 -10.26
CA ALA A 108 3.44 -13.99 -10.76
C ALA A 108 4.52 -14.48 -9.77
N GLY A 109 4.13 -15.07 -8.62
CA GLY A 109 5.07 -15.64 -7.64
C GLY A 109 5.57 -14.67 -6.58
N TYR A 110 4.90 -13.53 -6.38
CA TYR A 110 5.24 -12.55 -5.33
C TYR A 110 4.30 -12.69 -4.13
N ALA A 111 4.78 -12.36 -2.94
CA ALA A 111 3.88 -11.92 -1.87
C ALA A 111 3.29 -10.57 -2.27
N HIS A 112 1.97 -10.40 -2.14
CA HIS A 112 1.29 -9.16 -2.49
C HIS A 112 0.60 -8.57 -1.27
N PHE A 113 1.09 -7.45 -0.78
CA PHE A 113 0.48 -6.71 0.31
C PHE A 113 -0.25 -5.47 -0.24
N VAL A 114 -1.57 -5.44 -0.07
CA VAL A 114 -2.43 -4.33 -0.49
C VAL A 114 -2.76 -3.50 0.75
N MET A 115 -2.23 -2.28 0.84
CA MET A 115 -2.49 -1.38 1.97
C MET A 115 -3.82 -0.66 1.79
N ASP A 116 -4.68 -0.68 2.81
CA ASP A 116 -5.90 0.11 2.82
C ASP A 116 -5.62 1.60 3.11
N THR A 117 -6.41 2.48 2.51
CA THR A 117 -6.22 3.93 2.64
C THR A 117 -7.15 4.49 3.72
N ARG A 118 -6.56 5.01 4.80
CA ARG A 118 -7.28 5.46 6.00
C ARG A 118 -8.32 6.53 5.65
N GLY A 119 -9.58 6.25 5.98
CA GLY A 119 -10.70 7.17 5.74
C GLY A 119 -11.17 7.27 4.28
N GLN A 120 -10.70 6.41 3.38
CA GLN A 120 -11.16 6.32 1.98
C GLN A 120 -11.91 4.99 1.73
N GLY A 121 -11.86 4.44 0.50
CA GLY A 121 -12.58 3.22 0.14
C GLY A 121 -14.09 3.41 0.00
N SER A 122 -14.51 4.53 -0.60
CA SER A 122 -15.93 4.86 -0.75
C SER A 122 -16.34 5.23 -2.18
N ALA A 123 -15.39 5.40 -3.09
CA ALA A 123 -15.67 5.71 -4.50
C ALA A 123 -15.51 4.49 -5.41
N TRP A 124 -14.44 3.72 -5.20
CA TRP A 124 -14.15 2.50 -5.95
C TRP A 124 -13.30 1.58 -5.07
N ARG A 125 -13.47 0.25 -5.24
CA ARG A 125 -12.86 -0.79 -4.39
C ARG A 125 -13.07 -0.62 -2.89
#